data_AF-A0A6F9B672-F1
#
_entry.id   AF-A0A6F9B672-F1
#
_cell.length_a   1.000
_cell.length_b   1.000
_cell.length_c   1.000
_cell.angle_alpha   90.00
_cell.angle_beta   90.00
_cell.angle_gamma   90.00
#
_symmetry.space_group_name_H-M   'P 1'
#
loop_
_entity.id
_entity.type
_entity.pdbx_description
1 polymer ?
#
loop_
_entity_poly.entity_id
_entity_poly.type
_entity_poly.pdbx_seq_one_letter_code
_entity_poly.pdbx_strand_id
1 'polypeptide(L)'
;MTREKTHSKRKSTFLPPKRNPSLETYCCLVEKDVHHLLAKKQEYKVFHNIIIIKPADKGGAIVIQNAADYVKTILRQLSEDEFYKGLPKDPTNQFKSLIHDKLSKFLNEGEITKTEYEYMKVDCPTKPVIYALPKIHKSMKPPRPGKPIVSSNGSHFVKPWAISLPTYTRDSIDFMNLLKSVDHIHENSILCMFDVASLYTNIPHQGGLEALKFSLSERPPNALPSTSCIVDLAELKKTTNLTQRFKERGYKDNWVKHANDRFEGLTQLESLQPKVKEKAEHVPSCFTQYSPLGKAFKDIIRKHWYIIDTDPQLKPI
;
A
#
# COMPACT_ATOMS: atom_id res chain seq x y z
N MET A 1 -8.47 35.28 -13.59
CA MET A 1 -8.84 35.17 -12.16
C MET A 1 -7.87 34.22 -11.47
N THR A 2 -6.99 34.80 -10.67
CA THR A 2 -5.96 34.15 -9.84
C THR A 2 -6.60 33.27 -8.77
N ARG A 3 -6.36 31.96 -8.80
CA ARG A 3 -6.70 31.06 -7.69
C ARG A 3 -5.53 31.00 -6.72
N GLU A 4 -5.73 31.58 -5.54
CA GLU A 4 -4.80 31.50 -4.41
C GLU A 4 -4.48 30.04 -4.04
N LYS A 5 -3.18 29.79 -3.88
CA LYS A 5 -2.63 28.54 -3.35
C LYS A 5 -2.96 28.46 -1.85
N THR A 6 -3.88 27.58 -1.47
CA THR A 6 -3.96 27.04 -0.11
C THR A 6 -3.55 25.58 -0.15
N HIS A 7 -2.32 25.27 0.28
CA HIS A 7 -1.75 23.92 0.32
C HIS A 7 -1.53 23.45 1.76
N SER A 8 -2.62 23.39 2.50
CA SER A 8 -2.76 22.53 3.67
C SER A 8 -4.23 22.15 3.79
N LYS A 9 -4.61 20.98 3.27
CA LYS A 9 -5.93 20.44 3.61
C LYS A 9 -5.89 20.04 5.08
N ARG A 10 -6.64 20.77 5.93
CA ARG A 10 -6.96 20.32 7.28
C ARG A 10 -7.48 18.89 7.23
N LYS A 11 -7.14 18.06 8.24
CA LYS A 11 -7.76 16.74 8.42
C LYS A 11 -9.27 16.88 8.26
N SER A 12 -9.89 15.92 7.55
CA SER A 12 -11.34 15.89 7.41
C SER A 12 -11.98 15.94 8.80
N THR A 13 -12.71 17.00 9.09
CA THR A 13 -13.62 17.11 10.23
C THR A 13 -14.99 16.55 9.88
N PHE A 14 -15.09 15.71 8.84
CA PHE A 14 -16.35 15.12 8.42
C PHE A 14 -16.89 14.24 9.56
N LEU A 15 -17.76 14.85 10.34
CA LEU A 15 -18.83 14.21 11.05
C LEU A 15 -19.97 14.06 10.04
N PRO A 16 -20.59 12.89 9.89
CA PRO A 16 -21.79 12.78 9.09
C PRO A 16 -22.78 13.85 9.56
N PRO A 17 -23.37 14.64 8.65
CA PRO A 17 -24.15 15.83 9.00
C PRO A 17 -25.38 15.52 9.85
N LYS A 18 -25.80 14.25 9.89
CA LYS A 18 -26.80 13.72 10.81
C LYS A 18 -26.21 12.50 11.51
N ARG A 19 -25.96 12.65 12.81
CA ARG A 19 -25.81 11.50 13.72
C ARG A 19 -27.16 10.82 13.79
N ASN A 20 -27.25 9.58 13.34
CA ASN A 20 -28.47 8.80 13.52
C ASN A 20 -28.47 8.27 14.96
N PRO A 21 -29.37 8.73 15.84
CA PRO A 21 -29.35 8.36 17.26
C PRO A 21 -29.52 6.86 17.46
N SER A 22 -30.27 6.19 16.59
CA SER A 22 -30.49 4.74 16.64
C SER A 22 -29.20 3.98 16.31
N LEU A 23 -28.43 4.42 15.32
CA LEU A 23 -27.14 3.84 14.97
C LEU A 23 -26.09 4.06 16.08
N GLU A 24 -26.03 5.27 16.66
CA GLU A 24 -25.14 5.55 17.78
C GLU A 24 -25.52 4.72 19.02
N THR A 25 -26.82 4.63 19.32
CA THR A 25 -27.33 3.82 20.43
C THR A 25 -27.03 2.33 20.22
N TYR A 26 -27.23 1.82 19.01
CA TYR A 26 -26.89 0.46 18.64
C TYR A 26 -25.39 0.18 18.82
N CYS A 27 -24.51 1.04 18.29
CA CYS A 27 -23.07 0.93 18.45
C CYS A 27 -22.66 0.93 19.92
N CYS A 28 -23.16 1.88 20.71
CA CYS A 28 -22.88 1.98 22.15
C CYS A 28 -23.30 0.72 22.92
N LEU A 29 -24.47 0.16 22.62
CA LEU A 29 -24.99 -1.03 23.31
C LEU A 29 -24.23 -2.30 22.92
N VAL A 30 -23.87 -2.45 21.64
CA VAL A 30 -23.03 -3.54 21.16
C VAL A 30 -21.64 -3.45 21.79
N GLU A 31 -21.02 -2.27 21.78
CA GLU A 31 -19.70 -2.04 22.40
C GLU A 31 -19.74 -2.34 23.90
N LYS A 32 -20.77 -1.87 24.61
CA LYS A 32 -20.93 -2.12 26.05
C LYS A 32 -21.03 -3.62 26.36
N ASP A 33 -21.85 -4.36 25.61
CA ASP A 33 -22.05 -5.81 25.84
C ASP A 33 -20.82 -6.62 25.44
N VAL A 34 -20.10 -6.21 24.39
CA VAL A 34 -18.79 -6.76 24.02
C VAL A 34 -17.77 -6.49 25.13
N HIS A 35 -17.69 -5.27 25.64
CA HIS A 35 -16.82 -4.94 26.75
C HIS A 35 -17.17 -5.74 28.01
N HIS A 36 -18.45 -5.95 28.31
CA HIS A 36 -18.87 -6.79 29.44
C HIS A 36 -18.50 -8.26 29.26
N LEU A 37 -18.68 -8.80 28.05
CA LEU A 37 -18.30 -10.17 27.71
C LEU A 37 -16.78 -10.37 27.86
N LEU A 38 -16.00 -9.37 27.47
CA LEU A 38 -14.54 -9.37 27.60
C LEU A 38 -14.08 -9.10 29.04
N ALA A 39 -14.80 -8.28 29.81
CA ALA A 39 -14.47 -7.94 31.20
C ALA A 39 -14.80 -9.05 32.21
N LYS A 40 -15.85 -9.86 31.96
CA LYS A 40 -16.23 -11.02 32.80
C LYS A 40 -15.16 -12.12 32.86
N LYS A 41 -14.09 -12.00 32.08
CA LYS A 41 -12.96 -12.92 32.07
C LYS A 41 -11.68 -12.09 32.13
N GLN A 42 -11.21 -11.80 33.34
CA GLN A 42 -9.94 -11.10 33.59
C GLN A 42 -8.68 -11.82 33.05
N GLU A 43 -8.80 -12.97 32.37
CA GLU A 43 -7.69 -13.65 31.69
C GLU A 43 -7.35 -13.06 30.29
N TYR A 44 -8.12 -12.10 29.77
CA TYR A 44 -7.97 -11.62 28.39
C TYR A 44 -6.80 -10.66 28.10
N LYS A 45 -6.00 -10.26 29.09
CA LYS A 45 -4.73 -9.56 28.83
C LYS A 45 -3.72 -10.42 28.03
N VAL A 46 -3.94 -11.73 27.93
CA VAL A 46 -3.09 -12.67 27.18
C VAL A 46 -3.49 -12.79 25.69
N PHE A 47 -4.66 -12.30 25.27
CA PHE A 47 -5.17 -12.51 23.90
C PHE A 47 -4.58 -11.59 22.82
N HIS A 48 -3.90 -10.51 23.19
CA HIS A 48 -3.26 -9.60 22.24
C HIS A 48 -2.20 -10.29 21.35
N ASN A 49 -1.72 -11.47 21.74
CA ASN A 49 -0.68 -12.21 21.01
C ASN A 49 -1.20 -13.46 20.28
N ILE A 50 -2.49 -13.78 20.34
CA ILE A 50 -3.05 -15.03 19.79
C ILE A 50 -3.85 -14.78 18.51
N ILE A 51 -4.52 -13.63 18.39
CA ILE A 51 -5.38 -13.30 17.24
C ILE A 51 -5.02 -11.96 16.59
N ILE A 52 -5.14 -11.89 15.27
CA ILE A 52 -4.94 -10.69 14.44
C ILE A 52 -6.23 -10.41 13.68
N ILE A 53 -6.66 -9.14 13.71
CA ILE A 53 -7.82 -8.63 12.97
C ILE A 53 -7.31 -7.65 11.92
N LYS A 54 -7.57 -7.94 10.65
CA LYS A 54 -7.19 -7.09 9.50
C LYS A 54 -8.29 -7.07 8.44
N PRO A 55 -8.46 -5.98 7.68
CA PRO A 55 -9.28 -6.03 6.48
C PRO A 55 -8.66 -6.98 5.45
N ALA A 56 -9.51 -7.66 4.69
CA ALA A 56 -9.09 -8.46 3.56
C ALA A 56 -8.54 -7.58 2.43
N ASP A 57 -7.65 -8.13 1.61
CA ASP A 57 -7.10 -7.45 0.43
C ASP A 57 -8.19 -7.10 -0.60
N LYS A 58 -9.24 -7.92 -0.72
CA LYS A 58 -10.36 -7.75 -1.66
C LYS A 58 -11.68 -8.12 -1.00
N GLY A 59 -12.77 -7.52 -1.47
CA GLY A 59 -14.14 -7.90 -1.09
C GLY A 59 -14.64 -7.33 0.25
N GLY A 60 -13.92 -6.37 0.85
CA GLY A 60 -14.40 -5.62 2.03
C GLY A 60 -14.55 -6.43 3.33
N ALA A 61 -14.19 -7.72 3.32
CA ALA A 61 -14.31 -8.59 4.49
C ALA A 61 -13.32 -8.22 5.61
N ILE A 62 -13.68 -8.53 6.85
CA ILE A 62 -12.78 -8.48 8.01
C ILE A 62 -12.28 -9.90 8.29
N VAL A 63 -10.96 -10.06 8.42
CA VAL A 63 -10.29 -11.34 8.65
C VAL A 63 -9.80 -11.40 10.09
N ILE A 64 -10.30 -12.40 10.82
CA ILE A 64 -9.82 -12.77 12.15
C ILE A 64 -9.00 -14.05 11.98
N GLN A 65 -7.74 -14.06 12.44
CA GLN A 65 -6.86 -15.21 12.28
C GLN A 65 -5.85 -15.34 13.40
N ASN A 66 -5.24 -16.53 13.51
CA ASN A 66 -4.15 -16.78 14.44
C ASN A 66 -2.95 -15.84 14.16
N ALA A 67 -2.39 -15.26 15.22
CA ALA A 67 -1.28 -14.31 15.14
C ALA A 67 0.02 -14.98 14.65
N ALA A 68 0.32 -16.21 15.07
CA ALA A 68 1.50 -16.93 14.62
C ALA A 68 1.44 -17.23 13.11
N ASP A 69 0.27 -17.63 12.58
CA ASP A 69 0.08 -17.83 11.14
C ASP A 69 0.23 -16.52 10.34
N TYR A 70 -0.25 -15.42 10.91
CA TYR A 70 -0.10 -14.09 10.32
C TYR A 70 1.37 -13.65 10.27
N VAL A 71 2.09 -13.79 11.38
CA VAL A 71 3.53 -13.47 11.46
C VAL A 71 4.32 -14.37 10.51
N LYS A 72 4.03 -15.67 10.48
CA LYS A 72 4.65 -16.64 9.56
C LYS A 72 4.45 -16.25 8.09
N THR A 73 3.29 -15.68 7.74
CA THR A 73 3.03 -15.17 6.40
C THR A 73 3.99 -14.05 6.01
N ILE A 74 4.19 -13.08 6.90
CA ILE A 74 5.07 -11.93 6.67
C ILE A 74 6.53 -12.38 6.64
N LEU A 75 6.94 -13.20 7.61
CA LEU A 75 8.31 -13.72 7.69
C LEU A 75 8.68 -14.56 6.47
N ARG A 76 7.76 -15.37 5.95
CA ARG A 76 7.98 -16.11 4.70
C ARG A 76 8.27 -15.20 3.51
N GLN A 77 7.61 -14.04 3.42
CA GLN A 77 7.91 -13.06 2.35
C GLN A 77 9.26 -12.39 2.58
N LEU A 78 9.56 -12.03 3.84
CA LEU A 78 10.83 -11.37 4.20
C LEU A 78 12.04 -12.31 4.14
N SER A 79 11.83 -13.63 4.14
CA SER A 79 12.90 -14.62 3.98
C SER A 79 13.34 -14.83 2.53
N GLU A 80 12.75 -14.13 1.57
CA GLU A 80 13.21 -14.17 0.17
C GLU A 80 14.50 -13.34 0.05
N ASP A 81 15.65 -13.99 0.27
CA ASP A 81 17.00 -13.37 0.25
C ASP A 81 17.39 -12.77 -1.11
N GLU A 82 16.65 -13.14 -2.17
CA GLU A 82 16.74 -12.49 -3.48
C GLU A 82 16.38 -11.00 -3.37
N PHE A 83 15.33 -10.67 -2.61
CA PHE A 83 14.74 -9.33 -2.56
C PHE A 83 14.99 -8.60 -1.23
N TYR A 84 15.11 -9.33 -0.13
CA TYR A 84 15.28 -8.76 1.20
C TYR A 84 16.65 -9.10 1.77
N LYS A 85 17.18 -8.18 2.58
CA LYS A 85 18.42 -8.39 3.32
C LYS A 85 18.22 -7.93 4.75
N GLY A 86 18.47 -8.82 5.70
CA GLY A 86 18.53 -8.48 7.12
C GLY A 86 19.59 -7.43 7.38
N LEU A 87 19.25 -6.39 8.15
CA LEU A 87 20.20 -5.38 8.59
C LEU A 87 20.72 -5.75 9.99
N PRO A 88 22.04 -5.62 10.24
CA PRO A 88 22.63 -5.99 11.53
C PRO A 88 22.20 -5.03 12.67
N LYS A 89 21.82 -3.80 12.32
CA LYS A 89 21.34 -2.78 13.24
C LYS A 89 20.32 -1.89 12.56
N ASP A 90 19.51 -1.22 13.37
CA ASP A 90 18.56 -0.22 12.89
C ASP A 90 19.29 1.02 12.34
N PRO A 91 19.15 1.35 11.04
CA PRO A 91 19.82 2.48 10.41
C PRO A 91 19.04 3.81 10.57
N THR A 92 17.92 3.85 11.31
CA THR A 92 17.02 5.02 11.37
C THR A 92 17.74 6.31 11.73
N ASN A 93 18.58 6.30 12.78
CA ASN A 93 19.34 7.48 13.19
C ASN A 93 20.44 7.86 12.18
N GLN A 94 21.03 6.86 11.51
CA GLN A 94 22.01 7.12 10.44
C GLN A 94 21.35 7.83 9.25
N PHE A 95 20.16 7.37 8.83
CA PHE A 95 19.41 8.04 7.78
C PHE A 95 18.92 9.42 8.19
N LYS A 96 18.52 9.61 9.46
CA LYS A 96 18.18 10.93 10.00
C LYS A 96 19.33 11.91 9.82
N SER A 97 20.52 11.56 10.29
CA SER A 97 21.71 12.42 10.16
C SER A 97 22.01 12.71 8.69
N LEU A 98 22.03 11.70 7.84
CA LEU A 98 22.29 11.86 6.40
C LEU A 98 21.30 12.80 5.71
N ILE A 99 20.00 12.68 6.04
CA ILE A 99 18.96 13.56 5.49
C ILE A 99 19.12 14.98 6.04
N HIS A 100 19.38 15.14 7.34
CA HIS A 100 19.58 16.45 7.97
C HIS A 100 20.78 17.17 7.35
N ASP A 101 21.90 16.47 7.14
CA ASP A 101 23.10 17.03 6.51
C ASP A 101 22.83 17.51 5.09
N LYS A 102 22.12 16.70 4.28
CA LYS A 102 21.71 17.08 2.92
C LYS A 102 20.74 18.26 2.91
N LEU A 103 19.72 18.26 3.77
CA LEU A 103 18.77 19.37 3.88
C LEU A 103 19.47 20.67 4.29
N SER A 104 20.42 20.62 5.23
CA SER A 104 21.19 21.79 5.63
C SER A 104 22.07 22.30 4.50
N LYS A 105 22.68 21.40 3.71
CA LYS A 105 23.42 21.76 2.50
C LYS A 105 22.51 22.48 1.49
N PHE A 106 21.35 21.90 1.16
CA PHE A 106 20.41 22.50 0.22
C PHE A 106 19.88 23.86 0.68
N LEU A 107 19.67 24.05 1.98
CA LEU A 107 19.25 25.34 2.52
C LEU A 107 20.34 26.40 2.33
N ASN A 108 21.61 26.05 2.59
CA ASN A 108 22.74 26.95 2.42
C ASN A 108 23.01 27.30 0.95
N GLU A 109 22.75 26.35 0.03
CA GLU A 109 22.88 26.54 -1.42
C GLU A 109 21.66 27.25 -2.04
N GLY A 110 20.62 27.52 -1.26
CA GLY A 110 19.39 28.16 -1.75
C GLY A 110 18.51 27.25 -2.62
N GLU A 111 18.78 25.94 -2.64
CA GLU A 111 18.00 24.94 -3.39
C GLU A 111 16.65 24.60 -2.71
N ILE A 112 16.51 24.96 -1.44
CA ILE A 112 15.26 24.92 -0.68
C ILE A 112 15.08 26.16 0.18
N THR A 113 13.84 26.52 0.45
CA THR A 113 13.47 27.57 1.41
C THR A 113 13.53 27.05 2.86
N LYS A 114 13.57 27.98 3.84
CA LYS A 114 13.44 27.63 5.25
C LYS A 114 12.16 26.85 5.55
N THR A 115 11.05 27.21 4.92
CA THR A 115 9.76 26.51 5.08
C THR A 115 9.84 25.07 4.58
N GLU A 116 10.49 24.84 3.45
CA GLU A 116 10.70 23.51 2.88
C GLU A 116 11.66 22.67 3.73
N TYR A 117 12.71 23.29 4.26
CA TYR A 117 13.63 22.66 5.21
C TYR A 117 12.88 22.17 6.45
N GLU A 118 12.12 23.03 7.13
CA GLU A 118 11.36 22.65 8.33
C GLU A 118 10.28 21.59 8.03
N TYR A 119 9.71 21.61 6.82
CA TYR A 119 8.74 20.60 6.40
C TYR A 119 9.37 19.22 6.17
N MET A 120 10.56 19.17 5.55
CA MET A 120 11.25 17.93 5.22
C MET A 120 12.10 17.39 6.37
N LYS A 121 12.48 18.24 7.32
CA LYS A 121 13.24 17.85 8.50
C LYS A 121 12.37 17.06 9.47
N VAL A 122 12.78 15.81 9.70
CA VAL A 122 12.12 14.92 10.67
C VAL A 122 13.04 14.72 11.87
N ASP A 123 12.67 15.28 13.03
CA ASP A 123 13.47 15.16 14.25
C ASP A 123 13.28 13.82 14.97
N CYS A 124 12.08 13.25 14.90
CA CYS A 124 11.74 11.99 15.55
C CYS A 124 11.23 10.98 14.51
N PRO A 125 12.12 10.43 13.64
CA PRO A 125 11.71 9.48 12.63
C PRO A 125 11.23 8.17 13.27
N THR A 126 10.14 7.63 12.73
CA THR A 126 9.60 6.33 13.13
C THR A 126 10.03 5.25 12.16
N LYS A 127 10.29 4.04 12.69
CA LYS A 127 10.60 2.89 11.85
C LYS A 127 9.36 2.51 11.04
N PRO A 128 9.47 2.28 9.73
CA PRO A 128 8.34 1.77 8.95
C PRO A 128 7.93 0.40 9.48
N VAL A 129 6.62 0.18 9.64
CA VAL A 129 6.06 -1.11 10.01
C VAL A 129 5.54 -1.79 8.75
N ILE A 130 5.98 -3.03 8.54
CA ILE A 130 5.41 -3.90 7.51
C ILE A 130 4.26 -4.70 8.11
N TYR A 131 3.14 -4.74 7.40
CA TYR A 131 2.01 -5.61 7.72
C TYR A 131 1.41 -6.16 6.42
N ALA A 132 0.60 -7.19 6.51
CA ALA A 132 -0.04 -7.78 5.34
C ALA A 132 -1.58 -7.71 5.41
N LEU A 133 -2.23 -7.48 4.26
CA LEU A 133 -3.67 -7.67 4.09
C LEU A 133 -3.95 -9.09 3.57
N PRO A 134 -4.76 -9.92 4.26
CA PRO A 134 -4.95 -11.31 3.86
C PRO A 134 -5.67 -11.45 2.51
N LYS A 135 -5.11 -12.25 1.59
CA LYS A 135 -5.71 -12.56 0.29
C LYS A 135 -6.63 -13.78 0.37
N ILE A 136 -7.78 -13.61 1.02
CA ILE A 136 -8.77 -14.69 1.26
C ILE A 136 -9.29 -15.35 -0.04
N HIS A 137 -9.18 -14.66 -1.18
CA HIS A 137 -9.56 -15.16 -2.50
C HIS A 137 -8.50 -16.07 -3.17
N LYS A 138 -7.31 -16.22 -2.57
CA LYS A 138 -6.22 -17.07 -3.12
C LYS A 138 -6.06 -18.39 -2.38
N SER A 139 -6.23 -18.38 -1.06
CA SER A 139 -6.20 -19.58 -0.24
C SER A 139 -6.89 -19.31 1.09
N MET A 140 -7.70 -20.27 1.51
CA MET A 140 -8.33 -20.26 2.84
C MET A 140 -7.44 -20.91 3.91
N LYS A 141 -6.43 -21.70 3.52
CA LYS A 141 -5.54 -22.43 4.44
C LYS A 141 -4.38 -21.55 4.94
N PRO A 142 -4.11 -21.50 6.26
CA PRO A 142 -2.93 -20.83 6.80
C PRO A 142 -1.63 -21.61 6.48
N PRO A 143 -0.46 -20.94 6.39
CA PRO A 143 -0.28 -19.49 6.37
C PRO A 143 -0.74 -18.89 5.01
N ARG A 144 -1.73 -17.99 5.08
CA ARG A 144 -2.40 -17.45 3.90
C ARG A 144 -1.52 -16.41 3.21
N PRO A 145 -1.52 -16.32 1.88
CA PRO A 145 -0.86 -15.21 1.20
C PRO A 145 -1.43 -13.86 1.68
N GLY A 146 -0.54 -12.89 1.86
CA GLY A 146 -0.91 -11.53 2.22
C GLY A 146 -0.34 -10.52 1.23
N LYS A 147 -1.06 -9.43 0.96
CA LYS A 147 -0.48 -8.28 0.27
C LYS A 147 0.35 -7.50 1.28
N PRO A 148 1.69 -7.43 1.14
CA PRO A 148 2.50 -6.62 2.04
C PRO A 148 2.14 -5.15 1.87
N ILE A 149 2.17 -4.41 2.96
CA ILE A 149 1.99 -2.96 3.05
C ILE A 149 3.08 -2.46 3.99
N VAL A 150 3.90 -1.54 3.49
CA VAL A 150 4.84 -0.80 4.31
C VAL A 150 4.18 0.51 4.70
N SER A 151 4.04 0.77 6.00
CA SER A 151 3.52 2.06 6.48
C SER A 151 4.53 3.17 6.14
N SER A 152 4.25 3.93 5.09
CA SER A 152 5.06 5.08 4.68
C SER A 152 4.13 6.21 4.28
N ASN A 153 4.55 7.44 4.54
CA ASN A 153 3.90 8.61 3.98
C ASN A 153 4.20 8.69 2.48
N GLY A 154 3.20 9.08 1.68
CA GLY A 154 3.34 9.22 0.23
C GLY A 154 4.12 10.48 -0.16
N SER A 155 4.69 10.49 -1.37
CA SER A 155 5.43 11.65 -1.88
C SER A 155 4.46 12.76 -2.33
N HIS A 156 4.58 13.93 -1.72
CA HIS A 156 3.76 15.10 -2.02
C HIS A 156 4.09 15.74 -3.36
N PHE A 157 5.34 15.62 -3.83
CA PHE A 157 5.80 16.27 -5.06
C PHE A 157 5.42 15.52 -6.33
N VAL A 158 5.23 14.19 -6.25
CA VAL A 158 4.93 13.35 -7.42
C VAL A 158 3.43 13.30 -7.73
N LYS A 159 2.58 13.42 -6.70
CA LYS A 159 1.13 13.25 -6.83
C LYS A 159 0.46 14.25 -7.79
N PRO A 160 0.77 15.56 -7.77
CA PRO A 160 0.14 16.50 -8.69
C PRO A 160 0.44 16.16 -10.16
N TRP A 161 1.67 15.75 -10.46
CA TRP A 161 2.07 15.36 -11.81
C TRP A 161 1.37 14.08 -12.27
N ALA A 162 1.27 13.07 -11.40
CA ALA A 162 0.55 11.84 -11.74
C ALA A 162 -0.93 12.10 -12.11
N ILE A 163 -1.53 13.17 -11.56
CA ILE A 163 -2.91 13.58 -11.85
C ILE A 163 -2.99 14.42 -13.14
N SER A 164 -1.92 15.10 -13.55
CA SER A 164 -1.89 15.88 -14.80
C SER A 164 -1.64 15.03 -16.05
N LEU A 165 -1.31 13.75 -15.90
CA LEU A 165 -1.08 12.86 -17.03
C LEU A 165 -2.36 12.68 -17.86
N PRO A 166 -2.29 12.67 -19.20
CA PRO A 166 -3.46 12.45 -20.06
C PRO A 166 -4.16 11.10 -19.81
N THR A 167 -3.41 10.12 -19.31
CA THR A 167 -3.88 8.77 -18.99
C THR A 167 -4.41 8.63 -17.56
N TYR A 168 -4.40 9.70 -16.76
CA TYR A 168 -4.91 9.66 -15.40
C TYR A 168 -6.42 9.47 -15.39
N THR A 169 -6.87 8.41 -14.74
CA THR A 169 -8.29 8.14 -14.49
C THR A 169 -8.56 8.23 -13.01
N ARG A 170 -9.55 9.02 -12.59
CA ARG A 170 -9.85 9.24 -11.18
C ARG A 170 -10.48 8.03 -10.50
N ASP A 171 -11.42 7.40 -11.17
CA ASP A 171 -12.23 6.29 -10.65
C ASP A 171 -12.85 5.50 -11.82
N SER A 172 -13.63 4.46 -11.47
CA SER A 172 -14.27 3.60 -12.46
C SER A 172 -15.26 4.34 -13.36
N ILE A 173 -15.90 5.40 -12.88
CA ILE A 173 -16.87 6.18 -13.68
C ILE A 173 -16.11 7.03 -14.70
N ASP A 174 -15.05 7.71 -14.25
CA ASP A 174 -14.16 8.49 -15.10
C ASP A 174 -13.54 7.64 -16.21
N PHE A 175 -13.10 6.42 -15.87
CA PHE A 175 -12.59 5.45 -16.86
C PHE A 175 -13.67 5.02 -17.87
N MET A 176 -14.90 4.75 -17.43
CA MET A 176 -15.99 4.40 -18.34
C MET A 176 -16.34 5.56 -19.29
N ASN A 177 -16.26 6.80 -18.82
CA ASN A 177 -16.46 7.97 -19.67
C ASN A 177 -15.32 8.15 -20.67
N LEU A 178 -14.07 7.91 -20.25
CA LEU A 178 -12.91 7.90 -21.15
C LEU A 178 -13.08 6.85 -22.26
N LEU A 179 -13.50 5.62 -21.91
CA LEU A 179 -13.75 4.56 -22.90
C LEU A 179 -14.84 4.94 -23.91
N LYS A 180 -15.90 5.63 -23.47
CA LYS A 180 -16.97 6.12 -24.36
C LYS A 180 -16.49 7.21 -25.32
N SER A 181 -15.43 7.94 -24.96
CA SER A 181 -14.85 8.99 -25.83
C SER A 181 -13.88 8.44 -26.88
N VAL A 182 -13.56 7.15 -26.84
CA VAL A 182 -12.73 6.49 -27.86
C VAL A 182 -13.63 6.10 -29.03
N ASP A 183 -13.74 6.97 -30.03
CA ASP A 183 -14.63 6.78 -31.19
C ASP A 183 -14.29 5.54 -32.04
N HIS A 184 -12.99 5.20 -32.15
CA HIS A 184 -12.51 4.10 -32.98
C HIS A 184 -11.44 3.28 -32.26
N ILE A 185 -11.82 2.07 -31.84
CA ILE A 185 -10.88 1.03 -31.44
C ILE A 185 -10.48 0.30 -32.72
N HIS A 186 -9.22 0.37 -33.11
CA HIS A 186 -8.71 -0.30 -34.31
C HIS A 186 -8.97 -1.82 -34.23
N GLU A 187 -9.29 -2.48 -35.35
CA GLU A 187 -9.67 -3.90 -35.38
C GLU A 187 -8.60 -4.82 -34.76
N ASN A 188 -7.33 -4.42 -34.84
CA ASN A 188 -6.18 -5.12 -34.26
C ASN A 188 -5.85 -4.72 -32.81
N SER A 189 -6.75 -4.02 -32.11
CA SER A 189 -6.53 -3.63 -30.72
C SER A 189 -6.70 -4.82 -29.78
N ILE A 190 -5.75 -5.00 -28.86
CA ILE A 190 -5.79 -6.08 -27.88
C ILE A 190 -6.14 -5.48 -26.52
N LEU A 191 -7.18 -6.00 -25.88
CA LEU A 191 -7.46 -5.70 -24.49
C LEU A 191 -6.53 -6.51 -23.59
N CYS A 192 -5.57 -5.83 -22.98
CA CYS A 192 -4.62 -6.44 -22.05
C CYS A 192 -4.93 -6.03 -20.61
N MET A 193 -4.94 -7.01 -19.70
CA MET A 193 -4.99 -6.78 -18.25
C MET A 193 -3.72 -7.34 -17.62
N PHE A 194 -2.92 -6.45 -17.01
CA PHE A 194 -1.70 -6.83 -16.30
C PHE A 194 -1.99 -6.95 -14.79
N ASP A 195 -1.78 -8.14 -14.22
CA ASP A 195 -1.80 -8.32 -12.76
C ASP A 195 -0.40 -8.11 -12.20
N VAL A 196 -0.26 -7.20 -11.22
CA VAL A 196 1.02 -6.96 -10.55
C VAL A 196 1.30 -8.14 -9.62
N ALA A 197 2.16 -9.05 -10.04
CA ALA A 197 2.51 -10.26 -9.28
C ALA A 197 3.14 -9.93 -7.92
N SER A 198 4.03 -8.94 -7.89
CA SER A 198 4.65 -8.40 -6.66
C SER A 198 4.95 -6.92 -6.84
N LEU A 199 4.46 -6.09 -5.91
CA LEU A 199 4.54 -4.64 -6.01
C LEU A 199 5.92 -4.11 -5.66
N TYR A 200 6.53 -4.57 -4.56
CA TYR A 200 7.76 -3.96 -4.02
C TYR A 200 9.04 -4.54 -4.61
N THR A 201 9.03 -5.80 -5.03
CA THR A 201 10.25 -6.52 -5.42
C THR A 201 10.67 -6.28 -6.87
N ASN A 202 9.77 -5.72 -7.70
CA ASN A 202 9.96 -5.60 -9.15
C ASN A 202 9.84 -4.16 -9.65
N ILE A 203 10.07 -3.15 -8.79
CA ILE A 203 10.00 -1.74 -9.23
C ILE A 203 11.34 -1.39 -9.89
N PRO A 204 11.36 -1.02 -11.19
CA PRO A 204 12.57 -0.59 -11.87
C PRO A 204 12.96 0.81 -11.36
N HIS A 205 13.77 0.85 -10.31
CA HIS A 205 14.08 2.10 -9.63
C HIS A 205 14.77 3.12 -10.54
N GLN A 206 15.66 2.66 -11.43
CA GLN A 206 16.36 3.53 -12.38
C GLN A 206 15.38 4.20 -13.35
N GLY A 207 14.51 3.42 -13.99
CA GLY A 207 13.45 3.97 -14.85
C GLY A 207 12.49 4.88 -14.08
N GLY A 208 12.22 4.59 -12.81
CA GLY A 208 11.45 5.48 -11.93
C GLY A 208 12.16 6.82 -11.66
N LEU A 209 13.47 6.82 -11.46
CA LEU A 209 14.27 8.04 -11.28
C LEU A 209 14.39 8.84 -12.57
N GLU A 210 14.53 8.19 -13.72
CA GLU A 210 14.54 8.83 -15.03
C GLU A 210 13.20 9.48 -15.36
N ALA A 211 12.10 8.76 -15.14
CA ALA A 211 10.76 9.31 -15.27
C ALA A 211 10.55 10.49 -14.32
N LEU A 212 11.05 10.41 -13.07
CA LEU A 212 11.01 11.52 -12.12
C LEU A 212 11.80 12.73 -12.61
N LYS A 213 13.04 12.54 -13.09
CA LYS A 213 13.88 13.61 -13.67
C LYS A 213 13.17 14.28 -14.84
N PHE A 214 12.66 13.50 -15.79
CA PHE A 214 11.89 13.99 -16.92
C PHE A 214 10.63 14.77 -16.49
N SER A 215 9.92 14.27 -15.49
CA SER A 215 8.71 14.95 -14.98
C SER A 215 9.03 16.27 -14.31
N LEU A 216 10.17 16.36 -13.63
CA LEU A 216 10.60 17.54 -12.91
C LEU A 216 11.30 18.56 -13.80
N SER A 217 11.76 18.20 -15.01
CA SER A 217 12.35 19.16 -15.96
C SER A 217 11.33 20.14 -16.54
N GLU A 218 10.05 19.79 -16.53
CA GLU A 218 8.93 20.66 -16.95
C GLU A 218 8.64 21.80 -15.96
N ARG A 219 9.31 21.80 -14.79
CA ARG A 219 9.13 22.84 -13.79
C ARG A 219 9.88 24.13 -14.17
N PRO A 220 9.42 25.30 -13.69
CA PRO A 220 10.17 26.54 -13.87
C PRO A 220 11.62 26.40 -13.37
N PRO A 221 12.63 26.97 -14.06
CA PRO A 221 14.05 26.81 -13.71
C PRO A 221 14.39 27.21 -12.27
N ASN A 222 13.65 28.17 -11.71
CA ASN A 222 13.86 28.69 -10.35
C ASN A 222 12.84 28.14 -9.33
N ALA A 223 12.14 27.06 -9.64
CA ALA A 223 11.14 26.48 -8.76
C ALA A 223 11.81 25.74 -7.59
N LEU A 224 11.47 26.13 -6.35
CA LEU A 224 11.91 25.46 -5.13
C LEU A 224 10.86 24.43 -4.64
N PRO A 225 11.27 23.30 -4.02
CA PRO A 225 12.63 22.76 -3.99
C PRO A 225 13.15 22.49 -5.39
N SER A 226 14.45 22.70 -5.65
CA SER A 226 15.06 22.46 -6.96
C SER A 226 14.82 21.01 -7.44
N THR A 227 14.85 20.82 -8.76
CA THR A 227 14.75 19.47 -9.35
C THR A 227 15.90 18.56 -8.90
N SER A 228 17.12 19.09 -8.82
CA SER A 228 18.30 18.38 -8.29
C SER A 228 18.09 17.89 -6.87
N CYS A 229 17.60 18.74 -5.97
CA CYS A 229 17.29 18.38 -4.59
C CYS A 229 16.28 17.23 -4.51
N ILE A 230 15.18 17.31 -5.26
CA ILE A 230 14.11 16.29 -5.19
C ILE A 230 14.61 14.94 -5.71
N VAL A 231 15.38 14.96 -6.80
CA VAL A 231 15.97 13.76 -7.38
C VAL A 231 16.99 13.13 -6.43
N ASP A 232 17.89 13.94 -5.85
CA ASP A 232 18.90 13.46 -4.90
C ASP A 232 18.26 12.86 -3.63
N LEU A 233 17.19 13.49 -3.11
CA LEU A 233 16.41 12.93 -2.00
C LEU A 233 15.68 11.63 -2.37
N ALA A 234 15.26 11.47 -3.63
CA ALA A 234 14.67 10.22 -4.12
C ALA A 234 15.74 9.12 -4.29
N GLU A 235 16.95 9.48 -4.67
CA GLU A 235 18.11 8.61 -4.91
C GLU A 235 18.81 8.17 -3.61
N LEU A 236 18.57 8.84 -2.48
CA LEU A 236 19.00 8.40 -1.14
C LEU A 236 18.62 6.95 -0.80
N LYS A 237 17.65 6.37 -1.52
CA LYS A 237 17.48 4.92 -1.60
C LYS A 237 18.54 4.34 -2.53
N LYS A 238 19.71 3.97 -1.98
CA LYS A 238 20.79 3.27 -2.71
C LYS A 238 20.24 2.15 -3.59
N THR A 239 20.15 2.40 -4.89
CA THR A 239 19.92 1.42 -5.94
C THR A 239 21.27 1.00 -6.48
N THR A 240 21.85 -0.04 -5.91
CA THR A 240 22.93 -0.77 -6.58
C THR A 240 22.39 -1.41 -7.84
N ASN A 241 23.11 -1.19 -8.95
CA ASN A 241 22.89 -1.83 -10.24
C ASN A 241 22.73 -3.35 -10.06
N LEU A 242 21.57 -3.87 -10.48
CA LEU A 242 21.14 -5.24 -10.27
C LEU A 242 22.14 -6.26 -10.83
N THR A 243 22.77 -5.92 -11.96
CA THR A 243 23.76 -6.76 -12.65
C THR A 243 25.04 -6.92 -11.85
N GLN A 244 25.52 -5.82 -11.24
CA GLN A 244 26.73 -5.84 -10.41
C GLN A 244 26.54 -6.70 -9.15
N ARG A 245 25.33 -6.66 -8.57
CA ARG A 245 24.99 -7.47 -7.39
C ARG A 245 24.98 -8.97 -7.64
N PHE A 246 24.58 -9.44 -8.83
CA PHE A 246 24.59 -10.87 -9.14
C PHE A 246 26.02 -11.41 -9.26
N LYS A 247 26.91 -10.64 -9.86
CA LYS A 247 28.34 -10.99 -9.97
C LYS A 247 29.03 -11.03 -8.61
N GLU A 248 28.78 -10.03 -7.76
CA GLU A 248 29.31 -9.96 -6.39
C GLU A 248 28.80 -11.11 -5.48
N ARG A 249 27.69 -11.76 -5.84
CA ARG A 249 27.10 -12.89 -5.12
C ARG A 249 27.59 -14.26 -5.61
N GLY A 250 28.59 -14.31 -6.50
CA GLY A 250 29.19 -15.55 -6.97
C GLY A 250 28.39 -16.28 -8.07
N TYR A 251 27.37 -15.63 -8.64
CA TYR A 251 26.71 -16.16 -9.83
C TYR A 251 27.66 -16.07 -11.02
N LYS A 252 27.80 -17.18 -11.74
CA LYS A 252 28.72 -17.25 -12.88
C LYS A 252 28.27 -16.27 -13.95
N ASP A 253 29.24 -15.55 -14.51
CA ASP A 253 28.99 -14.50 -15.51
C ASP A 253 28.15 -15.01 -16.68
N ASN A 254 28.33 -16.26 -17.10
CA ASN A 254 27.55 -16.88 -18.17
C ASN A 254 26.06 -17.07 -17.84
N TRP A 255 25.66 -17.16 -16.58
CA TRP A 255 24.24 -17.24 -16.19
C TRP A 255 23.57 -15.87 -16.22
N VAL A 256 24.29 -14.84 -15.77
CA VAL A 256 23.83 -13.45 -15.86
C VAL A 256 23.76 -13.02 -17.31
N LYS A 257 24.74 -13.43 -18.13
CA LYS A 257 24.73 -13.25 -19.58
C LYS A 257 23.56 -14.00 -20.21
N HIS A 258 23.41 -15.30 -19.96
CA HIS A 258 22.28 -16.08 -20.49
C HIS A 258 20.90 -15.55 -20.05
N ALA A 259 20.79 -14.95 -18.86
CA ALA A 259 19.56 -14.28 -18.42
C ALA A 259 19.31 -13.00 -19.21
N ASN A 260 20.34 -12.19 -19.48
CA ASN A 260 20.24 -11.04 -20.37
C ASN A 260 19.96 -11.48 -21.82
N ASP A 261 20.74 -12.43 -22.35
CA ASP A 261 20.61 -13.00 -23.71
C ASP A 261 19.23 -13.63 -23.93
N ARG A 262 18.59 -14.14 -22.87
CA ARG A 262 17.21 -14.67 -22.93
C ARG A 262 16.18 -13.59 -23.24
N PHE A 263 16.47 -12.34 -22.92
CA PHE A 263 15.60 -11.19 -23.21
C PHE A 263 16.23 -10.25 -24.26
N GLU A 264 17.47 -10.52 -24.69
CA GLU A 264 18.18 -9.76 -25.70
C GLU A 264 17.69 -10.20 -27.09
N GLY A 265 17.15 -9.25 -27.86
CA GLY A 265 16.53 -9.54 -29.16
C GLY A 265 15.11 -10.08 -29.11
N LEU A 266 14.53 -10.34 -27.92
CA LEU A 266 13.10 -10.55 -27.77
C LEU A 266 12.37 -9.21 -27.78
N THR A 267 11.30 -9.14 -28.56
CA THR A 267 10.34 -8.05 -28.44
C THR A 267 9.61 -8.14 -27.10
N GLN A 268 9.08 -7.01 -26.61
CA GLN A 268 8.27 -6.98 -25.40
C GLN A 268 7.09 -7.97 -25.47
N LEU A 269 6.54 -8.19 -26.67
CA LEU A 269 5.47 -9.15 -26.95
C LEU A 269 5.87 -10.61 -26.72
N GLU A 270 7.07 -11.00 -27.12
CA GLU A 270 7.59 -12.36 -26.93
C GLU A 270 7.94 -12.63 -25.47
N SER A 271 8.39 -11.58 -24.76
CA SER A 271 8.73 -11.63 -23.32
C SER A 271 7.49 -11.78 -22.42
N LEU A 272 6.30 -11.47 -22.93
CA LEU A 272 5.03 -11.43 -22.20
C LEU A 272 4.19 -12.71 -22.36
N GLN A 273 4.68 -13.73 -23.08
CA GLN A 273 3.97 -14.98 -23.27
C GLN A 273 3.65 -15.66 -21.92
N PRO A 274 2.36 -15.82 -21.56
CA PRO A 274 1.98 -16.36 -20.26
C PRO A 274 2.41 -17.82 -20.12
N LYS A 275 3.10 -18.16 -19.04
CA LYS A 275 3.25 -19.57 -18.65
C LYS A 275 1.91 -20.10 -18.16
N VAL A 276 1.48 -21.22 -18.71
CA VAL A 276 0.28 -21.94 -18.27
C VAL A 276 0.44 -22.27 -16.78
N LYS A 277 -0.43 -21.72 -15.93
CA LYS A 277 -0.57 -22.11 -14.53
C LYS A 277 -1.87 -22.89 -14.38
N GLU A 278 -1.79 -24.04 -13.71
CA GLU A 278 -2.96 -24.84 -13.36
C GLU A 278 -3.94 -24.00 -12.50
N LYS A 279 -5.21 -23.98 -12.91
CA LYS A 279 -6.27 -23.30 -12.17
C LYS A 279 -6.69 -24.19 -11.01
N ALA A 280 -6.55 -23.68 -9.78
CA ALA A 280 -7.22 -24.27 -8.63
C ALA A 280 -8.71 -23.90 -8.67
N GLU A 281 -9.58 -24.91 -8.64
CA GLU A 281 -11.02 -24.70 -8.47
C GLU A 281 -11.32 -24.22 -7.04
N HIS A 282 -12.01 -23.09 -6.93
CA HIS A 282 -12.47 -22.55 -5.64
C HIS A 282 -13.95 -22.23 -5.71
N VAL A 283 -14.73 -22.98 -4.92
CA VAL A 283 -16.11 -22.68 -4.56
C VAL A 283 -16.10 -21.55 -3.52
N PRO A 284 -16.93 -20.51 -3.64
CA PRO A 284 -17.02 -19.47 -2.62
C PRO A 284 -17.72 -20.03 -1.39
N SER A 285 -16.96 -20.24 -0.32
CA SER A 285 -17.51 -20.60 0.99
C SER A 285 -17.06 -19.55 2.00
N CYS A 286 -18.02 -18.80 2.52
CA CYS A 286 -17.83 -17.88 3.63
C CYS A 286 -17.59 -18.69 4.92
N PHE A 287 -16.32 -18.83 5.32
CA PHE A 287 -15.99 -19.42 6.61
C PHE A 287 -15.62 -18.32 7.63
N THR A 288 -16.47 -18.14 8.63
CA THR A 288 -16.02 -17.66 9.94
C THR A 288 -15.28 -18.81 10.61
N GLN A 289 -13.99 -18.65 10.96
CA GLN A 289 -13.35 -19.64 11.81
C GLN A 289 -14.09 -19.65 13.16
N TYR A 290 -14.55 -20.82 13.59
CA TYR A 290 -15.30 -21.01 14.82
C TYR A 290 -14.54 -20.39 15.99
N SER A 291 -15.04 -19.25 16.47
CA SER A 291 -14.71 -18.72 17.78
C SER A 291 -15.74 -19.30 18.75
N PRO A 292 -15.33 -19.84 19.92
CA PRO A 292 -16.29 -20.21 20.96
C PRO A 292 -17.11 -18.99 21.45
N LEU A 293 -16.62 -17.76 21.20
CA LEU A 293 -17.35 -16.50 21.40
C LEU A 293 -18.09 -16.03 20.15
N GLY A 294 -17.91 -16.65 18.98
CA GLY A 294 -18.54 -16.27 17.73
C GLY A 294 -20.07 -16.35 17.79
N LYS A 295 -20.59 -17.35 18.52
CA LYS A 295 -22.02 -17.43 18.86
C LYS A 295 -22.43 -16.26 19.76
N ALA A 296 -21.67 -15.98 20.82
CA ALA A 296 -21.95 -14.86 21.73
C ALA A 296 -21.89 -13.48 21.05
N PHE A 297 -20.92 -13.23 20.16
CA PHE A 297 -20.85 -11.98 19.39
C PHE A 297 -22.02 -11.86 18.42
N LYS A 298 -22.36 -12.94 17.72
CA LYS A 298 -23.54 -13.01 16.85
C LYS A 298 -24.82 -12.74 17.64
N ASP A 299 -24.92 -13.28 18.85
CA ASP A 299 -26.06 -13.09 19.74
C ASP A 299 -26.13 -11.65 20.27
N ILE A 300 -25.00 -11.02 20.63
CA ILE A 300 -24.93 -9.60 21.04
C ILE A 300 -25.34 -8.66 19.89
N ILE A 301 -24.82 -8.89 18.69
CA ILE A 301 -25.16 -8.12 17.49
C ILE A 301 -26.66 -8.25 17.19
N ARG A 302 -27.19 -9.47 17.21
CA ARG A 302 -28.62 -9.74 16.96
C ARG A 302 -29.53 -9.19 18.06
N LYS A 303 -29.09 -9.24 19.32
CA LYS A 303 -29.84 -8.74 20.48
C LYS A 303 -30.24 -7.28 20.32
N HIS A 304 -29.37 -6.45 19.74
CA HIS A 304 -29.63 -5.00 19.56
C HIS A 304 -30.11 -4.64 18.16
N TRP A 305 -30.15 -5.59 17.22
CA TRP A 305 -30.47 -5.35 15.80
C TRP A 305 -31.85 -4.72 15.59
N TYR A 306 -32.79 -4.97 16.52
CA TYR A 306 -34.11 -4.34 16.50
C TYR A 306 -34.03 -2.80 16.43
N ILE A 307 -33.00 -2.18 17.01
CA ILE A 307 -32.82 -0.72 17.02
C ILE A 307 -32.60 -0.20 15.59
N ILE A 308 -31.81 -0.93 14.80
CA ILE A 308 -31.56 -0.61 13.39
C ILE A 308 -32.81 -0.91 12.56
N ASP A 309 -33.48 -2.04 12.83
CA ASP A 309 -34.66 -2.49 12.10
C ASP A 309 -35.90 -1.59 12.33
N THR A 310 -36.01 -0.98 13.50
CA THR A 310 -37.09 -0.03 13.83
C THR A 310 -36.86 1.37 13.29
N ASP A 311 -35.64 1.73 12.88
CA ASP A 311 -35.35 3.06 12.35
C ASP A 311 -35.68 3.16 10.85
N PRO A 312 -36.71 3.93 10.46
CA PRO A 312 -37.12 4.05 9.06
C PRO A 312 -36.07 4.71 8.17
N GLN A 313 -35.09 5.43 8.72
CA GLN A 313 -34.00 6.06 7.96
C GLN A 313 -32.86 5.09 7.62
N LEU A 314 -32.81 3.93 8.27
CA LEU A 314 -31.76 2.91 8.09
C LEU A 314 -32.23 1.72 7.26
N LYS A 315 -33.51 1.69 6.86
CA LYS A 315 -34.04 0.69 5.94
C LYS A 315 -33.50 0.93 4.52
N PRO A 316 -33.10 -0.11 3.79
CA PRO A 316 -32.70 0.04 2.40
C PRO A 316 -33.86 0.61 1.58
N ILE A 317 -33.53 1.58 0.71
CA ILE A 317 -34.43 2.09 -0.35
C ILE A 317 -34.58 1.01 -1.42
#